data_AF-A0A1C5BU34-F1
#
_entry.id   AF-A0A1C5BU34-F1
#
_cell.length_a   1.000
_cell.length_b   1.000
_cell.length_c   1.000
_cell.angle_alpha   90.00
_cell.angle_beta   90.00
_cell.angle_gamma   90.00
#
_symmetry.space_group_name_H-M   'P 1'
#
loop_
_entity.id
_entity.type
_entity.pdbx_description
1 polymer ?
#
loop_
_entity_poly.entity_id
_entity_poly.type
_entity_poly.pdbx_seq_one_letter_code
_entity_poly.pdbx_strand_id
1 'polypeptide(L)'
;MPRIFLSFRKPDSRWMRNHVYRALSERLGADEIFKSGESIPPGADFAEILRRQAAECELMCVLIGPGWLDARSENGVRLLDRAHDWVRLEIATALRAGNRVVPVLLGDATMLPDASALPAEIAELARLQFLRVPETHLPDGLAHLGDAVAALLSDAGGDSDSAVEPGRGTAPAADPEPSMTMTAHVSGGGSAYQAARDQTIRLA
;
A
#
# COMPACT_ATOMS: atom_id res chain seq x y z
N MET A 1 -2.76 -15.96 6.33
CA MET A 1 -2.93 -14.51 6.09
C MET A 1 -2.31 -14.21 4.74
N PRO A 2 -2.89 -13.34 3.89
CA PRO A 2 -2.26 -13.00 2.63
C PRO A 2 -0.86 -12.44 2.87
N ARG A 3 0.15 -13.01 2.20
CA ARG A 3 1.54 -12.58 2.35
C ARG A 3 1.85 -11.34 1.53
N ILE A 4 1.10 -11.11 0.46
CA ILE A 4 1.29 -9.99 -0.46
C ILE A 4 0.21 -8.94 -0.24
N PHE A 5 0.62 -7.69 -0.10
CA PHE A 5 -0.26 -6.53 -0.14
C PHE A 5 -0.12 -5.79 -1.48
N LEU A 6 -1.23 -5.63 -2.22
CA LEU A 6 -1.27 -4.79 -3.42
C LEU A 6 -1.85 -3.42 -3.09
N SER A 7 -0.98 -2.42 -2.98
CA SER A 7 -1.35 -1.01 -2.87
C SER A 7 -1.47 -0.40 -4.26
N PHE A 8 -2.54 0.36 -4.52
CA PHE A 8 -2.75 1.01 -5.82
C PHE A 8 -3.72 2.19 -5.70
N ARG A 9 -3.66 3.08 -6.68
CA ARG A 9 -4.59 4.19 -6.81
C ARG A 9 -5.59 3.91 -7.94
N LYS A 10 -6.88 3.70 -7.61
CA LYS A 10 -7.93 3.26 -8.57
C LYS A 10 -7.94 4.02 -9.91
N PRO A 11 -7.95 5.37 -9.95
CA PRO A 11 -7.97 6.12 -11.20
C PRO A 11 -6.72 5.96 -12.07
N ASP A 12 -5.59 5.63 -11.44
CA ASP A 12 -4.26 5.57 -12.04
C ASP A 12 -3.93 4.16 -12.56
N SER A 13 -4.25 3.14 -11.78
CA SER A 13 -3.92 1.74 -12.10
C SER A 13 -5.01 1.00 -12.89
N ARG A 14 -6.08 1.71 -13.32
CA ARG A 14 -7.30 1.26 -14.03
C ARG A 14 -7.42 -0.25 -14.30
N TRP A 15 -7.29 -0.65 -15.57
CA TRP A 15 -7.49 -2.02 -16.04
C TRP A 15 -6.26 -2.89 -15.77
N MET A 16 -5.07 -2.29 -15.78
CA MET A 16 -3.78 -2.97 -15.56
C MET A 16 -3.70 -3.61 -14.18
N ARG A 17 -4.21 -2.97 -13.13
CA ARG A 17 -4.29 -3.53 -11.78
C ARG A 17 -5.00 -4.88 -11.75
N ASN A 18 -6.08 -5.02 -12.51
CA ASN A 18 -6.80 -6.30 -12.55
C ASN A 18 -5.99 -7.38 -13.27
N HIS A 19 -5.15 -6.99 -14.24
CA HIS A 19 -4.26 -7.92 -14.94
C HIS A 19 -3.08 -8.34 -14.04
N VAL A 20 -2.49 -7.38 -13.31
CA VAL A 20 -1.48 -7.66 -12.28
C VAL A 20 -2.05 -8.60 -11.22
N TYR A 21 -3.22 -8.30 -10.67
CA TYR A 21 -3.87 -9.17 -9.69
C TYR A 21 -4.07 -10.58 -10.24
N ARG A 22 -4.63 -10.72 -11.45
CA ARG A 22 -4.84 -12.02 -12.08
C ARG A 22 -3.54 -12.80 -12.26
N ALA A 23 -2.52 -12.17 -12.85
CA ALA A 23 -1.23 -12.81 -13.08
C ALA A 23 -0.58 -13.29 -11.76
N LEU A 24 -0.62 -12.46 -10.71
CA LEU A 24 -0.13 -12.85 -9.40
C LEU A 24 -0.97 -13.97 -8.77
N SER A 25 -2.30 -13.89 -8.86
CA SER A 25 -3.21 -14.93 -8.34
C SER A 25 -3.03 -16.27 -9.06
N GLU A 26 -2.84 -16.25 -10.37
CA GLU A 26 -2.58 -17.45 -11.18
C GLU A 26 -1.24 -18.09 -10.81
N ARG A 27 -0.24 -17.27 -10.49
CA ARG A 27 1.13 -17.73 -10.19
C ARG A 27 1.30 -18.22 -8.75
N LEU A 28 0.61 -17.61 -7.79
CA LEU A 28 0.86 -17.76 -6.36
C LEU A 28 -0.35 -18.29 -5.58
N GLY A 29 -1.55 -18.16 -6.13
CA GLY A 29 -2.82 -18.37 -5.43
C GLY A 29 -3.49 -17.06 -5.04
N ALA A 30 -4.82 -16.99 -5.15
CA ALA A 30 -5.57 -15.78 -4.84
C ALA A 30 -5.54 -15.43 -3.33
N ASP A 31 -5.49 -16.43 -2.47
CA ASP A 31 -5.49 -16.27 -1.00
C ASP A 31 -4.19 -15.66 -0.47
N GLU A 32 -3.15 -15.62 -1.30
CA GLU A 32 -1.86 -14.98 -1.00
C GLU A 32 -1.91 -13.46 -1.11
N ILE A 33 -2.95 -12.90 -1.73
CA ILE A 33 -2.97 -11.51 -2.17
C ILE A 33 -4.08 -10.73 -1.50
N PHE A 34 -3.70 -9.77 -0.68
CA PHE A 34 -4.58 -8.73 -0.17
C PHE A 34 -4.60 -7.54 -1.13
N LYS A 35 -5.77 -7.27 -1.74
CA LYS A 35 -5.97 -6.13 -2.65
C LYS A 35 -6.54 -4.94 -1.88
N SER A 36 -5.77 -3.85 -1.77
CA SER A 36 -6.16 -2.66 -1.00
C SER A 36 -7.58 -2.19 -1.30
N GLY A 37 -8.40 -2.12 -0.25
CA GLY A 37 -9.79 -1.65 -0.30
C GLY A 37 -10.76 -2.50 -1.14
N GLU A 38 -10.34 -3.67 -1.63
CA GLU A 38 -11.19 -4.61 -2.38
C GLU A 38 -11.28 -5.99 -1.72
N SER A 39 -10.32 -6.36 -0.88
CA SER A 39 -10.33 -7.61 -0.09
C SER A 39 -10.98 -7.46 1.30
N ILE A 40 -11.58 -6.30 1.61
CA ILE A 40 -12.20 -6.03 2.92
C ILE A 40 -13.67 -6.45 2.90
N PRO A 41 -14.10 -7.36 3.81
CA PRO A 41 -15.49 -7.79 3.87
C PRO A 41 -16.47 -6.64 4.19
N PRO A 42 -17.66 -6.61 3.58
CA PRO A 42 -18.70 -5.66 3.97
C PRO A 42 -19.03 -5.73 5.47
N GLY A 43 -19.10 -4.59 6.14
CA GLY A 43 -19.41 -4.48 7.57
C GLY A 43 -18.20 -4.58 8.50
N ALA A 44 -17.00 -4.86 7.99
CA ALA A 44 -15.78 -4.84 8.78
C ALA A 44 -15.19 -3.42 8.91
N ASP A 45 -14.38 -3.18 9.94
CA ASP A 45 -13.62 -1.93 10.07
C ASP A 45 -12.54 -1.85 8.98
N PHE A 46 -12.79 -0.96 8.02
CA PHE A 46 -11.91 -0.75 6.88
C PHE A 46 -10.51 -0.30 7.31
N ALA A 47 -10.44 0.65 8.24
CA ALA A 47 -9.20 1.29 8.64
C ALA A 47 -8.33 0.33 9.45
N GLU A 48 -8.94 -0.43 10.35
CA GLU A 48 -8.27 -1.46 11.15
C GLU A 48 -7.67 -2.55 10.24
N ILE A 49 -8.50 -3.16 9.38
CA ILE A 49 -8.04 -4.26 8.52
C ILE A 49 -6.93 -3.80 7.58
N LEU A 50 -7.07 -2.62 6.97
CA LEU A 50 -6.10 -2.13 6.00
C LEU A 50 -4.73 -1.87 6.65
N ARG A 51 -4.71 -1.24 7.84
CA ARG A 51 -3.46 -1.03 8.59
C ARG A 51 -2.84 -2.35 9.03
N ARG A 52 -3.65 -3.28 9.56
CA ARG A 52 -3.18 -4.60 9.99
C ARG A 52 -2.53 -5.35 8.82
N GLN A 53 -3.22 -5.43 7.69
CA GLN A 53 -2.71 -6.12 6.49
C GLN A 53 -1.47 -5.43 5.91
N ALA A 54 -1.41 -4.10 5.92
CA ALA A 54 -0.22 -3.37 5.48
C ALA A 54 0.99 -3.60 6.40
N ALA A 55 0.76 -3.73 7.72
CA ALA A 55 1.81 -3.96 8.71
C ALA A 55 2.30 -5.41 8.75
N GLU A 56 1.42 -6.39 8.50
CA GLU A 56 1.74 -7.82 8.67
C GLU A 56 2.07 -8.54 7.35
N CYS A 57 2.00 -7.86 6.20
CA CYS A 57 2.40 -8.47 4.92
C CYS A 57 3.91 -8.72 4.86
N GLU A 58 4.32 -9.79 4.19
CA GLU A 58 5.74 -10.07 3.91
C GLU A 58 6.27 -9.16 2.78
N LEU A 59 5.42 -8.91 1.79
CA LEU A 59 5.74 -8.14 0.60
C LEU A 59 4.61 -7.18 0.23
N MET A 60 4.91 -5.89 0.11
CA MET A 60 4.00 -4.89 -0.46
C MET A 60 4.42 -4.57 -1.90
N CYS A 61 3.54 -4.83 -2.87
CA CYS A 61 3.68 -4.28 -4.21
C CYS A 61 2.90 -2.97 -4.32
N VAL A 62 3.58 -1.88 -4.67
CA VAL A 62 2.97 -0.56 -4.88
C VAL A 62 2.81 -0.33 -6.38
N LEU A 63 1.58 -0.35 -6.88
CA LEU A 63 1.31 -0.12 -8.31
C LEU A 63 1.30 1.39 -8.61
N ILE A 64 2.23 1.82 -9.45
CA ILE A 64 2.49 3.22 -9.80
C ILE A 64 2.30 3.39 -11.31
N GLY A 65 1.18 3.98 -11.72
CA GLY A 65 0.96 4.45 -13.08
C GLY A 65 1.35 5.94 -13.27
N PRO A 66 1.14 6.48 -14.48
CA PRO A 66 1.56 7.85 -14.84
C PRO A 66 0.90 8.96 -14.02
N GLY A 67 -0.30 8.73 -13.48
CA GLY A 67 -1.05 9.69 -12.69
C GLY A 67 -0.91 9.49 -11.18
N TRP A 68 -0.09 8.54 -10.73
CA TRP A 68 0.00 8.15 -9.32
C TRP A 68 0.41 9.29 -8.40
N LEU A 69 1.46 10.02 -8.80
CA LEU A 69 2.06 11.12 -8.03
C LEU A 69 1.13 12.33 -7.98
N ASP A 70 0.61 12.74 -9.14
CA ASP A 70 -0.13 13.99 -9.31
C ASP A 70 -1.64 13.85 -9.15
N ALA A 71 -2.15 12.69 -8.75
CA ALA A 71 -3.57 12.51 -8.50
C ALA A 71 -4.09 13.53 -7.47
N ARG A 72 -5.23 14.15 -7.76
CA ARG A 72 -5.80 15.23 -6.93
C ARG A 72 -7.20 14.88 -6.44
N SER A 73 -7.57 15.42 -5.28
CA SER A 73 -8.96 15.44 -4.83
C SER A 73 -9.76 16.51 -5.57
N GLU A 74 -11.08 16.53 -5.37
CA GLU A 74 -12.02 17.48 -5.98
C GLU A 74 -11.66 18.96 -5.74
N ASN A 75 -10.99 19.25 -4.62
CA ASN A 75 -10.50 20.59 -4.28
C ASN A 75 -9.09 20.90 -4.83
N GLY A 76 -8.55 20.07 -5.72
CA GLY A 76 -7.24 20.29 -6.37
C GLY A 76 -6.01 19.94 -5.51
N VAL A 77 -6.18 19.52 -4.26
CA VAL A 77 -5.06 19.09 -3.40
C VAL A 77 -4.55 17.72 -3.88
N ARG A 78 -3.22 17.57 -4.01
CA ARG A 78 -2.60 16.29 -4.35
C ARG A 78 -2.91 15.27 -3.27
N LEU A 79 -3.35 14.09 -3.66
CA LEU A 79 -3.83 13.08 -2.74
C LEU A 79 -2.73 12.66 -1.76
N LEU A 80 -1.50 12.43 -2.21
CA LEU A 80 -0.37 12.08 -1.35
C LEU A 80 -0.07 13.14 -0.27
N ASP A 81 -0.40 14.41 -0.48
CA ASP A 81 -0.17 15.45 0.52
C ASP A 81 -1.24 15.44 1.62
N ARG A 82 -2.36 14.74 1.41
CA ARG A 82 -3.41 14.58 2.43
C ARG A 82 -2.95 13.55 3.46
N ALA A 83 -3.02 13.92 4.75
CA ALA A 83 -2.71 13.02 5.86
C ALA A 83 -3.56 11.75 5.90
N HIS A 84 -4.72 11.76 5.23
CA HIS A 84 -5.69 10.65 5.21
C HIS A 84 -5.70 9.91 3.86
N ASP A 85 -4.69 10.07 3.00
CA ASP A 85 -4.58 9.27 1.77
C ASP A 85 -4.16 7.84 2.10
N TRP A 86 -5.03 6.88 1.79
CA TRP A 86 -4.81 5.47 2.12
C TRP A 86 -3.54 4.90 1.49
N VAL A 87 -3.22 5.27 0.24
CA VAL A 87 -1.99 4.80 -0.42
C VAL A 87 -0.74 5.26 0.35
N ARG A 88 -0.68 6.54 0.73
CA ARG A 88 0.38 7.06 1.62
C ARG A 88 0.44 6.30 2.94
N LEU A 89 -0.70 6.12 3.61
CA LEU A 89 -0.77 5.48 4.92
C LEU A 89 -0.34 4.00 4.86
N GLU A 90 -0.75 3.26 3.84
CA GLU A 90 -0.37 1.86 3.61
C GLU A 90 1.14 1.73 3.44
N ILE A 91 1.72 2.51 2.50
CA ILE A 91 3.16 2.46 2.20
C ILE A 91 3.97 2.83 3.44
N ALA A 92 3.59 3.92 4.12
CA ALA A 92 4.28 4.34 5.32
C ALA A 92 4.18 3.30 6.44
N THR A 93 3.05 2.58 6.53
CA THR A 93 2.86 1.51 7.52
C THR A 93 3.75 0.32 7.22
N ALA A 94 3.80 -0.14 5.98
CA ALA A 94 4.66 -1.26 5.58
C ALA A 94 6.14 -0.94 5.75
N LEU A 95 6.59 0.25 5.34
CA LEU A 95 7.98 0.69 5.53
C LEU A 95 8.35 0.73 7.02
N ARG A 96 7.49 1.29 7.87
CA ARG A 96 7.73 1.32 9.34
C ARG A 96 7.75 -0.06 9.96
N ALA A 97 6.97 -1.00 9.45
CA ALA A 97 6.96 -2.39 9.90
C ALA A 97 8.20 -3.18 9.43
N GLY A 98 9.03 -2.62 8.54
CA GLY A 98 10.19 -3.30 7.97
C GLY A 98 9.83 -4.28 6.86
N ASN A 99 8.62 -4.19 6.30
CA ASN A 99 8.15 -5.08 5.25
C ASN A 99 8.91 -4.80 3.97
N ARG A 100 9.08 -5.83 3.12
CA ARG A 100 9.69 -5.63 1.81
C ARG A 100 8.72 -4.86 0.91
N VAL A 101 9.09 -3.67 0.47
CA VAL A 101 8.28 -2.85 -0.44
C VAL A 101 8.89 -2.90 -1.84
N VAL A 102 8.07 -3.23 -2.84
CA VAL A 102 8.46 -3.29 -4.25
C VAL A 102 7.55 -2.36 -5.06
N PRO A 103 8.06 -1.22 -5.53
CA PRO A 103 7.36 -0.43 -6.53
C PRO A 103 7.21 -1.20 -7.84
N VAL A 104 6.03 -1.11 -8.45
CA VAL A 104 5.72 -1.71 -9.74
C VAL A 104 5.21 -0.61 -10.66
N LEU A 105 6.05 -0.22 -11.63
CA LEU A 105 5.71 0.80 -12.62
C LEU A 105 4.80 0.20 -13.70
N LEU A 106 3.67 0.86 -13.95
CA LEU A 106 2.65 0.40 -14.90
C LEU A 106 2.59 1.28 -16.14
N GLY A 107 2.41 0.64 -17.30
CA GLY A 107 2.15 1.33 -18.56
C GLY A 107 3.32 2.22 -18.96
N ASP A 108 3.03 3.51 -19.12
CA ASP A 108 4.02 4.53 -19.52
C ASP A 108 4.85 5.08 -18.35
N ALA A 109 4.61 4.62 -17.11
CA ALA A 109 5.48 4.97 -16.00
C ALA A 109 6.88 4.36 -16.23
N THR A 110 7.88 5.22 -16.38
CA THR A 110 9.27 4.82 -16.69
C THR A 110 10.21 4.96 -15.49
N MET A 111 9.90 5.85 -14.56
CA MET A 111 10.74 6.15 -13.39
C MET A 111 9.88 6.33 -12.14
N LEU A 112 10.49 6.08 -10.98
CA LEU A 112 9.88 6.43 -9.69
C LEU A 112 9.88 7.94 -9.46
N PRO A 113 8.92 8.46 -8.68
CA PRO A 113 8.95 9.83 -8.22
C PRO A 113 10.24 10.15 -7.46
N ASP A 114 10.74 11.38 -7.62
CA ASP A 114 11.86 11.86 -6.80
C ASP A 114 11.47 11.92 -5.32
N ALA A 115 12.43 11.66 -4.43
CA ALA A 115 12.21 11.68 -2.98
C ALA A 115 11.65 13.03 -2.49
N SER A 116 12.09 14.15 -3.09
CA SER A 116 11.61 15.49 -2.75
C SER A 116 10.16 15.75 -3.16
N ALA A 117 9.63 14.97 -4.10
CA ALA A 117 8.24 15.04 -4.53
C ALA A 117 7.32 14.19 -3.64
N LEU A 118 7.86 13.40 -2.71
CA LEU A 118 7.10 12.51 -1.84
C LEU A 118 6.98 13.08 -0.41
N PRO A 119 5.88 12.78 0.29
CA PRO A 119 5.81 12.98 1.74
C PRO A 119 6.97 12.25 2.45
N ALA A 120 7.53 12.89 3.48
CA ALA A 120 8.75 12.42 4.15
C ALA A 120 8.66 10.95 4.61
N GLU A 121 7.49 10.52 5.10
CA GLU A 121 7.23 9.16 5.59
C GLU A 121 7.23 8.07 4.51
N ILE A 122 7.17 8.43 3.22
CA ILE A 122 7.27 7.49 2.10
C ILE A 122 8.40 7.87 1.12
N ALA A 123 9.24 8.84 1.46
CA ALA A 123 10.33 9.30 0.58
C ALA A 123 11.34 8.20 0.26
N GLU A 124 11.45 7.18 1.13
CA GLU A 124 12.28 6.00 0.89
C GLU A 124 11.88 5.23 -0.37
N LEU A 125 10.60 5.25 -0.76
CA LEU A 125 10.07 4.58 -1.95
C LEU A 125 10.88 4.92 -3.21
N ALA A 126 11.34 6.18 -3.33
CA ALA A 126 12.13 6.68 -4.46
C ALA A 126 13.50 6.01 -4.62
N ARG A 127 14.00 5.34 -3.58
CA ARG A 127 15.33 4.69 -3.56
C ARG A 127 15.25 3.17 -3.74
N LEU A 128 14.04 2.61 -3.81
CA LEU A 128 13.85 1.17 -3.92
C LEU A 128 14.02 0.70 -5.37
N GLN A 129 14.49 -0.54 -5.52
CA GLN A 129 14.44 -1.23 -6.81
C GLN A 129 13.00 -1.51 -7.19
N PHE A 130 12.68 -1.40 -8.48
CA PHE A 130 11.32 -1.51 -8.98
C PHE A 130 11.19 -2.53 -10.10
N LEU A 131 9.98 -3.06 -10.26
CA LEU A 131 9.59 -3.87 -11.41
C LEU A 131 8.80 -3.02 -12.40
N ARG A 132 8.76 -3.45 -13.66
CA ARG A 132 8.01 -2.76 -14.73
C ARG A 132 7.05 -3.71 -15.42
N VAL A 133 5.83 -3.24 -15.65
CA VAL A 133 4.82 -3.88 -16.49
C VAL A 133 4.41 -2.89 -17.58
N PRO A 134 5.18 -2.82 -18.69
CA PRO A 134 4.85 -1.93 -19.79
C PRO A 134 3.60 -2.41 -20.54
N GLU A 135 2.76 -1.49 -21.01
CA GLU A 135 1.56 -1.85 -21.78
C GLU A 135 1.92 -2.52 -23.12
N THR A 136 3.01 -2.09 -23.75
CA THR A 136 3.48 -2.62 -25.04
C THR A 136 3.95 -4.07 -24.99
N HIS A 137 4.36 -4.56 -23.82
CA HIS A 137 4.83 -5.94 -23.59
C HIS A 137 4.14 -6.55 -22.37
N LEU A 138 2.83 -6.33 -22.29
CA LEU A 138 2.04 -6.66 -21.10
C LEU A 138 2.16 -8.15 -20.69
N PRO A 139 2.02 -9.15 -21.57
CA PRO A 139 2.10 -10.55 -21.15
C PRO A 139 3.45 -10.90 -20.51
N ASP A 140 4.56 -10.48 -21.12
CA ASP A 140 5.91 -10.74 -20.63
C ASP A 140 6.18 -9.98 -19.33
N GLY A 141 5.72 -8.72 -19.23
CA GLY A 141 5.84 -7.93 -18.01
C GLY A 141 5.07 -8.53 -16.84
N LEU A 142 3.88 -9.07 -17.08
CA LEU A 142 3.08 -9.76 -16.06
C LEU A 142 3.72 -11.08 -15.62
N ALA A 143 4.24 -11.87 -16.57
CA ALA A 143 4.96 -13.11 -16.27
C ALA A 143 6.21 -12.83 -15.43
N HIS A 144 7.02 -11.86 -15.85
CA HIS A 144 8.20 -11.44 -15.12
C HIS A 144 7.88 -10.94 -13.71
N LEU A 145 6.81 -10.13 -13.55
CA LEU A 145 6.33 -9.70 -12.24
C LEU A 145 5.97 -10.90 -11.35
N GLY A 146 5.23 -11.88 -11.88
CA GLY A 146 4.84 -13.08 -11.16
C GLY A 146 6.04 -13.90 -10.67
N ASP A 147 7.02 -14.13 -11.55
CA ASP A 147 8.23 -14.88 -11.19
C ASP A 147 9.12 -14.13 -10.19
N ALA A 148 9.28 -12.82 -10.36
CA ALA A 148 10.05 -12.00 -9.42
C ALA A 148 9.42 -11.99 -8.02
N VAL A 149 8.10 -11.82 -7.94
CA VAL A 149 7.39 -11.87 -6.65
C VAL A 149 7.49 -13.26 -6.01
N ALA A 150 7.37 -14.34 -6.79
CA ALA A 150 7.53 -15.71 -6.30
C ALA A 150 8.93 -15.97 -5.71
N ALA A 151 9.97 -15.47 -6.38
CA ALA A 151 11.35 -15.57 -5.92
C ALA A 151 11.53 -14.81 -4.59
N LEU A 152 11.04 -13.57 -4.50
CA LEU A 152 11.16 -12.76 -3.29
C LEU A 152 10.51 -13.40 -2.05
N LEU A 153 9.38 -14.09 -2.23
CA LEU A 153 8.70 -14.83 -1.16
C LEU A 153 9.42 -16.13 -0.79
N SER A 154 10.18 -16.71 -1.72
CA SER A 154 10.97 -17.92 -1.46
C SER A 154 12.25 -17.59 -0.69
N ASP A 155 12.90 -16.47 -1.02
CA ASP A 155 14.12 -16.01 -0.33
C ASP A 155 13.85 -15.59 1.12
N ALA A 156 12.65 -15.06 1.40
CA ALA A 156 12.24 -14.71 2.77
C ALA A 156 12.11 -15.94 3.69
N GLY A 157 11.89 -17.13 3.14
CA GLY A 157 11.81 -18.39 3.89
C GLY A 157 13.17 -19.04 4.20
N GLY A 158 14.28 -18.51 3.66
CA GLY A 158 15.62 -19.10 3.76
C GLY A 158 16.46 -18.64 4.95
N ASP A 159 16.13 -17.53 5.59
CA ASP A 159 16.92 -16.93 6.69
C ASP A 159 16.36 -17.21 8.11
N SER A 160 15.32 -18.05 8.22
CA SER A 160 14.68 -18.40 9.49
C SER A 160 15.24 -19.67 10.15
N ASP A 161 16.56 -19.84 10.18
CA ASP A 161 17.22 -20.75 11.13
C ASP A 161 18.57 -20.20 11.62
N SER A 162 18.55 -19.00 12.20
CA SER A 162 19.53 -18.64 13.22
C SER A 162 18.84 -17.86 14.34
N ALA A 163 18.45 -18.58 15.38
CA ALA A 163 18.00 -17.99 16.62
C ALA A 163 19.16 -17.26 17.30
N VAL A 164 19.10 -15.93 17.33
CA VAL A 164 19.83 -15.10 18.28
C VAL A 164 18.79 -14.33 19.09
N GLU A 165 18.57 -14.76 20.34
CA GLU A 165 17.76 -14.01 21.31
C GLU A 165 18.48 -12.72 21.73
N PRO A 166 17.70 -11.64 21.98
CA PRO A 166 18.10 -10.64 22.96
C PRO A 166 17.01 -10.37 24.02
N GLY A 167 17.38 -10.64 25.27
CA GLY A 167 17.45 -9.68 26.38
C GLY A 167 16.27 -8.72 26.64
N ARG A 168 15.57 -8.96 27.76
CA ARG A 168 14.62 -8.05 28.41
C ARG A 168 15.19 -6.63 28.64
N GLY A 169 14.41 -5.61 28.27
CA GLY A 169 14.61 -4.21 28.68
C GLY A 169 13.28 -3.44 28.73
N THR A 170 12.98 -2.85 29.88
CA THR A 170 11.73 -2.22 30.32
C THR A 170 11.47 -0.83 29.69
N ALA A 171 10.20 -0.49 29.44
CA ALA A 171 9.71 0.83 28.98
C ALA A 171 9.42 1.82 30.13
N PRO A 172 9.40 3.15 29.86
CA PRO A 172 8.61 4.09 30.65
C PRO A 172 7.60 4.92 29.82
N ALA A 173 6.66 5.52 30.55
CA ALA A 173 5.33 5.98 30.17
C ALA A 173 5.22 7.38 29.54
N ALA A 174 4.04 7.66 28.97
CA ALA A 174 3.60 8.92 28.34
C ALA A 174 2.69 9.78 29.25
N ASP A 175 2.59 11.08 28.94
CA ASP A 175 1.63 12.07 29.49
C ASP A 175 0.98 12.90 28.34
N PRO A 176 -0.20 13.57 28.54
CA PRO A 176 -1.29 13.59 27.53
C PRO A 176 -1.63 14.94 26.81
N GLU A 177 -2.26 14.79 25.62
CA GLU A 177 -3.31 15.53 24.85
C GLU A 177 -3.45 17.10 24.88
N PRO A 178 -3.94 17.70 23.77
CA PRO A 178 -5.28 18.33 23.89
C PRO A 178 -6.24 18.13 22.68
N SER A 179 -7.52 17.98 23.03
CA SER A 179 -8.69 17.78 22.16
C SER A 179 -9.22 19.10 21.57
N MET A 180 -9.59 19.09 20.27
CA MET A 180 -10.34 20.15 19.60
C MET A 180 -11.55 19.51 18.89
N THR A 181 -12.76 20.02 19.16
CA THR A 181 -14.01 19.56 18.55
C THR A 181 -14.39 20.45 17.37
N MET A 182 -14.65 19.87 16.19
CA MET A 182 -15.26 20.56 15.05
C MET A 182 -16.35 19.68 14.44
N THR A 183 -17.50 20.30 14.15
CA THR A 183 -18.69 19.67 13.56
C THR A 183 -18.85 20.14 12.11
N ALA A 184 -19.12 19.23 11.17
CA ALA A 184 -19.50 19.60 9.81
C ALA A 184 -20.54 18.64 9.22
N HIS A 185 -21.46 19.21 8.44
CA HIS A 185 -22.63 18.57 7.82
C HIS A 185 -22.33 17.97 6.43
N VAL A 186 -23.06 16.91 6.08
CA VAL A 186 -22.90 16.09 4.86
C VAL A 186 -23.94 16.39 3.80
N SER A 187 -23.53 16.35 2.52
CA SER A 187 -24.40 16.05 1.38
C SER A 187 -23.72 15.17 0.30
N GLY A 188 -24.12 13.90 0.27
CA GLY A 188 -24.41 13.03 -0.89
C GLY A 188 -23.36 12.73 -1.98
N GLY A 189 -23.02 11.43 -2.16
CA GLY A 189 -22.78 10.87 -3.51
C GLY A 189 -21.73 9.76 -3.74
N GLY A 190 -21.88 8.57 -3.15
CA GLY A 190 -21.60 7.25 -3.78
C GLY A 190 -20.17 6.82 -4.20
N SER A 191 -19.33 6.41 -3.24
CA SER A 191 -18.14 5.56 -3.44
C SER A 191 -17.70 4.98 -2.09
N ALA A 192 -17.23 3.72 -2.04
CA ALA A 192 -16.69 3.14 -0.79
C ALA A 192 -15.50 3.94 -0.22
N TYR A 193 -14.79 4.70 -1.06
CA TYR A 193 -13.75 5.65 -0.62
C TYR A 193 -14.32 6.94 -0.02
N GLN A 194 -15.56 7.32 -0.34
CA GLN A 194 -16.25 8.45 0.31
C GLN A 194 -16.82 8.05 1.67
N ALA A 195 -17.26 6.80 1.85
CA ALA A 195 -17.79 6.34 3.14
C ALA A 195 -16.73 6.35 4.26
N ALA A 196 -15.45 6.14 3.93
CA ALA A 196 -14.34 6.22 4.88
C ALA A 196 -13.90 7.66 5.23
N ARG A 197 -14.50 8.70 4.61
CA ARG A 197 -14.18 10.11 4.93
C ARG A 197 -14.81 10.56 6.26
N ASP A 198 -15.80 9.84 6.78
CA ASP A 198 -16.65 10.25 7.91
C ASP A 198 -16.37 9.55 9.24
N GLN A 199 -15.28 8.78 9.35
CA GLN A 199 -14.99 8.07 10.60
C GLN A 199 -13.90 8.79 11.40
N THR A 200 -14.32 9.31 12.56
CA THR A 200 -13.45 9.81 13.61
C THR A 200 -12.54 8.68 14.08
N ILE A 201 -11.29 8.68 13.65
CA ILE A 201 -10.27 7.80 14.19
C ILE A 201 -9.92 8.36 15.57
N ARG A 202 -10.40 7.71 16.63
CA ARG A 202 -9.84 7.92 17.97
C ARG A 202 -8.53 7.16 18.01
N LEU A 203 -7.44 7.90 18.13
CA LEU A 203 -6.14 7.34 18.47
C LEU A 203 -6.23 6.87 19.93
N ALA A 204 -5.93 5.60 20.17
CA ALA A 204 -5.73 5.02 21.49
C ALA A 204 -4.23 4.76 21.69
#